data_AF-A0A1Y1YRN4-F1
#
_entry.id   AF-A0A1Y1YRN4-F1
#
_cell.length_a   1.000
_cell.length_b   1.000
_cell.length_c   1.000
_cell.angle_alpha   90.00
_cell.angle_beta   90.00
_cell.angle_gamma   90.00
#
_symmetry.space_group_name_H-M   'P 1'
#
loop_
_entity.id
_entity.type
_entity.pdbx_description
1 polymer ?
#
loop_
_entity_poly.entity_id
_entity_poly.type
_entity_poly.pdbx_seq_one_letter_code
_entity_poly.pdbx_strand_id
1 'polypeptide(L)'
;MAISGFLGAMLLITILGLLFASYARQYKGWRTVASLLILHAACQIIGMVFISDLYNTSSRFYYGTKYDISFIFCILSSILDVVLAVGITVTAITSPPAYYPL
;
A
#
# COMPACT_ATOMS: atom_id res chain seq x y z
N MET A 1 -10.68 7.37 -5.42
CA MET A 1 -9.56 7.12 -4.48
C MET A 1 -9.93 7.25 -3.00
N ALA A 2 -11.21 7.44 -2.63
CA ALA A 2 -11.60 7.48 -1.21
C ALA A 2 -11.31 6.16 -0.48
N ILE A 3 -11.54 5.01 -1.15
CA ILE A 3 -11.28 3.68 -0.59
C ILE A 3 -9.78 3.49 -0.28
N SER A 4 -8.89 3.84 -1.23
CA SER A 4 -7.45 3.79 -0.96
C SER A 4 -7.05 4.76 0.15
N GLY A 5 -7.60 5.97 0.19
CA GLY A 5 -7.35 6.91 1.30
C GLY A 5 -7.73 6.33 2.66
N PHE A 6 -8.89 5.67 2.76
CA PHE A 6 -9.33 4.98 3.97
C PHE A 6 -8.40 3.82 4.36
N LEU A 7 -8.03 2.98 3.39
CA LEU A 7 -7.08 1.89 3.61
C LEU A 7 -5.71 2.40 4.08
N GLY A 8 -5.21 3.48 3.50
CA GLY A 8 -3.97 4.14 3.92
C GLY A 8 -4.04 4.64 5.36
N ALA A 9 -5.16 5.24 5.78
CA ALA A 9 -5.37 5.64 7.17
C ALA A 9 -5.36 4.43 8.13
N MET A 10 -6.03 3.33 7.77
CA MET A 10 -5.98 2.08 8.53
C MET A 10 -4.55 1.54 8.63
N LEU A 11 -3.78 1.64 7.54
CA LEU A 11 -2.39 1.20 7.47
C LEU A 11 -1.52 1.98 8.46
N LEU A 12 -1.66 3.30 8.49
CA LEU A 12 -0.97 4.16 9.45
C LEU A 12 -1.33 3.82 10.91
N ILE A 13 -2.62 3.65 11.20
CA ILE A 13 -3.08 3.27 12.55
C ILE A 13 -2.51 1.89 12.95
N THR A 14 -2.49 0.95 12.02
CA THR A 14 -1.97 -0.41 12.26
C THR A 14 -0.47 -0.37 12.55
N ILE A 15 0.31 0.36 11.75
CA ILE A 15 1.76 0.52 11.97
C ILE A 15 2.01 1.21 13.31
N LEU A 16 1.28 2.29 13.62
CA LEU A 16 1.40 3.00 14.89
C LEU A 16 1.10 2.09 16.08
N GLY A 17 0.06 1.26 15.97
CA GLY A 17 -0.27 0.26 16.98
C GLY A 17 0.81 -0.81 17.14
N LEU A 18 1.49 -1.22 16.06
CA LEU A 18 2.60 -2.18 16.11
C LEU A 18 3.84 -1.60 16.80
N LEU A 19 4.15 -0.31 16.62
CA LEU A 19 5.33 0.32 17.21
C LEU A 19 5.34 0.19 18.75
N PHE A 20 4.17 0.25 19.38
CA PHE A 20 4.03 0.13 20.83
C PHE A 20 3.53 -1.25 21.30
N ALA A 21 3.43 -2.22 20.39
CA ALA A 21 2.94 -3.55 20.71
C ALA A 21 4.02 -4.46 21.30
N SER A 22 3.60 -5.45 22.10
CA SER A 22 4.48 -6.52 22.56
C SER A 22 5.01 -7.37 21.39
N TYR A 23 6.16 -8.02 21.59
CA TYR A 23 6.82 -8.83 20.56
C TYR A 23 5.88 -9.87 19.91
N ALA A 24 5.09 -10.59 20.71
CA ALA A 24 4.14 -11.58 20.21
C ALA A 24 3.04 -10.97 19.31
N ARG A 25 2.62 -9.73 19.59
CA ARG A 25 1.61 -9.02 18.80
C ARG A 25 2.23 -8.40 17.54
N GLN A 26 3.48 -7.92 17.60
CA GLN A 26 4.23 -7.47 16.44
C GLN A 26 4.39 -8.60 15.41
N TYR A 27 4.82 -9.80 15.87
CA TYR A 27 5.01 -10.96 14.99
C TYR A 27 3.77 -11.30 14.16
N LYS A 28 2.57 -11.29 14.78
CA LYS A 28 1.31 -11.51 14.05
C LYS A 28 0.88 -10.29 13.24
N GLY A 29 1.15 -9.09 13.73
CA GLY A 29 0.71 -7.83 13.13
C GLY A 29 1.35 -7.52 11.77
N TRP A 30 2.59 -7.94 11.54
CA TRP A 30 3.28 -7.71 10.27
C TRP A 30 2.61 -8.41 9.08
N ARG A 31 1.97 -9.56 9.32
CA ARG A 31 1.14 -10.23 8.29
C ARG A 31 -0.03 -9.36 7.86
N THR A 32 -0.71 -8.72 8.82
CA THR A 32 -1.81 -7.79 8.55
C THR A 32 -1.31 -6.59 7.76
N VAL A 33 -0.18 -5.99 8.16
CA VAL A 33 0.43 -4.85 7.44
C VAL A 33 0.75 -5.21 5.98
N ALA A 34 1.40 -6.35 5.74
CA ALA A 34 1.71 -6.81 4.38
C ALA A 34 0.45 -6.97 3.52
N SER A 35 -0.62 -7.58 4.08
CA SER A 35 -1.88 -7.73 3.36
C SER A 35 -2.57 -6.39 3.04
N LEU A 36 -2.50 -5.43 3.99
CA LEU A 36 -3.08 -4.10 3.80
C LEU A 36 -2.33 -3.31 2.72
N LEU A 37 -0.99 -3.41 2.67
CA LEU A 37 -0.16 -2.75 1.66
C LEU A 37 -0.53 -3.21 0.25
N ILE A 38 -0.70 -4.53 0.06
CA ILE A 38 -1.09 -5.09 -1.24
C ILE A 38 -2.49 -4.59 -1.65
N LEU A 39 -3.45 -4.61 -0.71
CA LEU A 39 -4.81 -4.15 -0.98
C LEU A 39 -4.85 -2.64 -1.30
N HIS A 40 -4.09 -1.83 -0.55
CA HIS A 40 -3.96 -0.40 -0.78
C HIS A 40 -3.36 -0.09 -2.15
N ALA A 41 -2.25 -0.75 -2.51
CA ALA A 41 -1.61 -0.62 -3.80
C ALA A 41 -2.55 -1.02 -4.95
N ALA A 42 -3.27 -2.13 -4.82
CA ALA A 42 -4.23 -2.59 -5.83
C ALA A 42 -5.34 -1.57 -6.08
N CYS A 43 -5.92 -1.01 -5.01
CA CYS A 43 -6.93 0.05 -5.14
C CYS A 43 -6.38 1.31 -5.81
N GLN A 44 -5.13 1.69 -5.52
CA GLN A 44 -4.48 2.82 -6.18
C GLN A 44 -4.28 2.51 -7.67
N ILE A 45 -3.64 1.39 -8.03
CA ILE A 45 -3.36 1.00 -9.42
C ILE A 45 -4.62 0.96 -10.26
N ILE A 46 -5.69 0.33 -9.77
CA ILE A 46 -6.98 0.24 -10.49
C ILE A 46 -7.52 1.64 -10.80
N GLY A 47 -7.51 2.55 -9.81
CA GLY A 47 -7.95 3.93 -10.02
C GLY A 47 -7.13 4.65 -11.08
N MET A 48 -5.82 4.42 -11.07
CA MET A 48 -4.87 5.05 -12.01
C MET A 48 -5.03 4.53 -13.43
N VAL A 49 -5.27 3.22 -13.59
CA VAL A 49 -5.56 2.60 -14.89
C VAL A 49 -6.81 3.21 -15.50
N PHE A 50 -7.91 3.33 -14.73
CA PHE A 50 -9.13 3.95 -15.24
C PHE A 50 -8.94 5.41 -15.65
N ILE A 51 -8.26 6.21 -14.82
CA ILE A 51 -7.99 7.62 -15.15
C ILE A 51 -7.11 7.73 -16.40
N SER A 52 -6.10 6.87 -16.54
CA SER A 52 -5.20 6.87 -17.70
C SER A 52 -5.92 6.44 -18.97
N ASP A 53 -6.76 5.41 -18.89
CA ASP A 53 -7.57 4.95 -20.02
C ASP A 53 -8.56 6.02 -20.49
N LEU A 54 -9.31 6.61 -19.55
CA LEU A 54 -10.23 7.71 -19.85
C LEU A 54 -9.50 8.92 -20.46
N TYR A 55 -8.32 9.24 -19.95
CA TYR A 55 -7.50 10.35 -20.47
C TYR A 55 -7.12 10.15 -21.94
N ASN A 56 -6.84 8.92 -22.36
CA ASN A 56 -6.44 8.61 -23.73
C ASN A 56 -7.63 8.40 -24.69
N THR A 57 -8.79 7.98 -24.17
CA THR A 57 -9.94 7.56 -25.00
C THR A 57 -11.07 8.57 -25.06
N SER A 58 -11.22 9.43 -24.06
CA SER A 58 -12.36 10.35 -23.96
C SER A 58 -12.05 11.73 -24.55
N SER A 59 -12.91 12.19 -25.45
CA SER A 59 -12.87 13.54 -26.03
C SER A 59 -13.16 14.66 -25.03
N ARG A 60 -13.53 14.33 -23.79
CA ARG A 60 -13.77 15.31 -22.71
C ARG A 60 -12.49 15.94 -22.17
N PHE A 61 -11.34 15.26 -22.34
CA PHE A 61 -10.06 15.81 -21.93
C PHE A 61 -9.54 16.74 -23.03
N TYR A 62 -9.58 18.05 -22.76
CA TYR A 62 -9.12 19.06 -23.71
C TYR A 62 -7.62 18.92 -23.99
N TYR A 63 -7.21 19.24 -25.22
CA TYR A 63 -5.82 19.37 -25.65
C TYR A 63 -5.07 20.32 -24.71
N GLY A 64 -4.23 19.76 -23.82
CA GLY A 64 -3.50 20.50 -22.77
C GLY A 64 -3.78 20.05 -21.34
N THR A 65 -4.78 19.19 -21.11
CA THR A 65 -5.02 18.58 -19.81
C THR A 65 -3.82 17.71 -19.43
N LYS A 66 -3.29 17.84 -18.21
CA LYS A 66 -2.18 17.04 -17.70
C LYS A 66 -2.60 16.29 -16.45
N TYR A 67 -1.89 15.21 -16.11
CA TYR A 67 -2.07 14.56 -14.83
C TYR A 67 -1.68 15.50 -13.69
N ASP A 68 -2.49 15.51 -12.64
CA ASP A 68 -2.24 16.30 -11.45
C ASP A 68 -1.10 15.69 -10.61
N ILE A 69 -0.50 16.49 -9.73
CA ILE A 69 0.56 16.04 -8.82
C ILE A 69 0.08 14.88 -7.93
N SER A 70 -1.18 14.90 -7.51
CA SER A 70 -1.78 13.80 -6.73
C SER A 70 -1.77 12.45 -7.45
N PHE A 71 -1.95 12.47 -8.79
CA PHE A 71 -1.84 11.29 -9.64
C PHE A 71 -0.41 10.72 -9.57
N ILE A 72 0.61 11.57 -9.72
CA ILE A 72 2.02 11.15 -9.64
C ILE A 72 2.33 10.56 -8.26
N PHE A 73 1.90 11.20 -7.17
CA PHE A 73 2.10 10.68 -5.82
C PHE A 73 1.41 9.34 -5.59
N CYS A 74 0.25 9.09 -6.20
CA CYS A 74 -0.41 7.79 -6.11
C CYS A 74 0.38 6.67 -6.81
N ILE A 75 0.99 6.95 -7.97
CA ILE A 75 1.92 5.99 -8.61
C ILE A 75 3.09 5.69 -7.67
N LEU A 76 3.76 6.72 -7.16
CA LEU A 76 4.91 6.54 -6.27
C LEU A 76 4.54 5.77 -5.00
N SER A 77 3.39 6.09 -4.39
CA SER A 77 2.84 5.38 -3.24
C SER A 77 2.61 3.90 -3.56
N SER A 78 1.95 3.58 -4.68
CA SER A 78 1.66 2.19 -5.04
C SER A 78 2.93 1.37 -5.26
N ILE A 79 3.98 1.97 -5.83
CA ILE A 79 5.28 1.33 -6.00
C ILE A 79 5.91 1.04 -4.63
N LEU A 80 5.92 2.04 -3.74
CA LEU A 80 6.45 1.88 -2.39
C LEU A 80 5.70 0.79 -1.63
N ASP A 81 4.37 0.74 -1.73
CA ASP A 81 3.55 -0.28 -1.06
C ASP A 81 3.89 -1.69 -1.54
N VAL A 82 4.06 -1.88 -2.85
CA VAL A 82 4.46 -3.17 -3.43
C VAL A 82 5.85 -3.57 -2.95
N VAL A 83 6.83 -2.65 -3.00
CA VAL A 83 8.20 -2.92 -2.55
C VAL A 83 8.22 -3.30 -1.06
N LEU A 84 7.49 -2.57 -0.22
CA LEU A 84 7.39 -2.85 1.22
C LEU A 84 6.69 -4.18 1.48
N ALA A 85 5.59 -4.47 0.79
CA ALA A 85 4.87 -5.74 0.94
C ALA A 85 5.76 -6.94 0.58
N VAL A 86 6.53 -6.83 -0.51
CA VAL A 86 7.51 -7.85 -0.91
C VAL A 86 8.60 -7.97 0.15
N GLY A 87 9.18 -6.86 0.62
CA GLY A 87 10.21 -6.87 1.65
C GLY A 87 9.76 -7.53 2.96
N ILE A 88 8.56 -7.20 3.45
CA ILE A 88 7.97 -7.81 4.65
C ILE A 88 7.71 -9.31 4.41
N THR A 89 7.22 -9.69 3.22
CA THR A 89 6.95 -11.10 2.92
C THR A 89 8.24 -11.91 2.82
N VAL A 90 9.26 -11.39 2.16
CA VAL A 90 10.59 -12.02 2.04
C VAL A 90 11.22 -12.18 3.42
N THR A 91 11.23 -11.13 4.24
CA THR A 91 11.75 -11.23 5.61
C THR A 91 10.97 -12.22 6.47
N ALA A 92 9.66 -12.33 6.29
CA ALA A 92 8.83 -13.30 7.00
C ALA A 92 9.18 -14.76 6.63
N ILE A 93 9.58 -15.04 5.38
CA ILE A 93 9.96 -16.39 4.94
C ILE A 93 11.44 -16.72 5.22
N THR A 94 12.33 -15.73 5.24
CA THR A 94 13.78 -15.95 5.46
C THR A 94 14.20 -15.82 6.91
N SER A 95 13.38 -15.21 7.77
CA SER A 95 13.73 -15.03 9.19
C SER A 95 13.73 -16.38 9.93
N PRO A 96 14.70 -16.63 10.82
CA PRO A 96 14.67 -17.81 11.69
C PRO A 96 13.41 -17.82 12.56
N PRO A 97 12.86 -19.00 12.90
CA PRO A 97 11.75 -19.09 13.84
C PRO A 97 12.11 -18.40 15.15
N ALA A 98 11.20 -17.58 15.67
CA ALA A 98 11.44 -16.80 16.89
C ALA A 98 11.85 -17.72 18.05
N TYR A 99 13.00 -17.42 18.67
CA TYR A 99 13.47 -18.11 19.87
C TYR A 99 12.45 -17.86 20.99
N TYR A 100 11.78 -18.92 21.46
CA TYR A 100 11.06 -18.93 22.72
C TYR A 100 12.06 -19.34 23.82
N PRO A 101 12.53 -18.42 24.69
CA PRO A 101 13.14 -18.86 25.94
C PRO A 101 12.05 -19.55 26.77
N LEU A 102 12.26 -20.83 27.07
CA LEU A 102 11.45 -21.61 28.01
C LEU A 102 11.55 -21.04 29.43
#